data_AF-I4H0U9-F1
#
_entry.id   AF-I4H0U9-F1
#
_cell.length_a   1.000
_cell.length_b   1.000
_cell.length_c   1.000
_cell.angle_alpha   90.00
_cell.angle_beta   90.00
_cell.angle_gamma   90.00
#
_symmetry.space_group_name_H-M   'P 1'
#
loop_
_entity.id
_entity.type
_entity.pdbx_description
1 polymer ?
#
loop_
_entity_poly.entity_id
_entity_poly.type
_entity_poly.pdbx_seq_one_letter_code
_entity_poly.pdbx_strand_id
1 'polypeptide(L)' 'MTNIAGLDTTHTGLVYRFPDGKIGLIHASPAGQVTIAKDLEKYITKVDKAIGIFVVRPLDPRNR' A
#
# COMPACT_ATOMS: atom_id res chain seq x y z
N MET A 1 -0.48 8.41 2.80
CA MET A 1 -0.39 9.78 3.33
C MET A 1 0.95 9.96 3.99
N THR A 2 1.57 11.12 3.82
CA THR A 2 2.86 11.44 4.44
C THR A 2 2.85 12.79 5.15
N ASN A 3 3.78 12.99 6.08
CA ASN A 3 4.06 14.28 6.72
C ASN A 3 5.23 15.05 6.08
N ILE A 4 5.69 14.64 4.89
CA ILE A 4 6.71 15.38 4.13
C ILE A 4 6.05 16.64 3.54
N ALA A 5 6.59 17.81 3.86
CA ALA A 5 6.05 19.08 3.38
C ALA A 5 6.04 19.14 1.84
N GLY A 6 4.89 19.50 1.27
CA GLY A 6 4.71 19.60 -0.18
C GLY A 6 4.49 18.25 -0.89
N LEU A 7 4.27 17.16 -0.17
CA LEU A 7 4.04 15.83 -0.75
C LEU A 7 2.86 15.12 -0.06
N ASP A 8 1.93 14.57 -0.85
CA ASP A 8 0.74 13.88 -0.31
C ASP A 8 0.95 12.37 -0.11
N THR A 9 1.68 11.74 -1.04
CA THR A 9 1.94 10.30 -1.04
C THR A 9 3.39 9.99 -1.41
N THR A 10 3.97 9.00 -0.73
CA THR A 10 5.35 8.55 -0.95
C THR A 10 5.45 7.19 -1.62
N HIS A 11 4.37 6.40 -1.56
CA HIS A 11 4.39 5.02 -2.00
C HIS A 11 2.99 4.56 -2.41
N THR A 12 2.93 3.53 -3.25
CA THR A 12 1.68 2.92 -3.69
C THR A 12 1.84 1.40 -3.83
N GLY A 13 0.72 0.69 -3.84
CA GLY A 13 0.67 -0.76 -3.98
C GLY A 13 -0.77 -1.27 -4.08
N LEU A 14 -0.92 -2.59 -4.18
CA LEU A 14 -2.21 -3.26 -4.23
C LEU A 14 -2.45 -3.99 -2.93
N VAL A 15 -3.64 -3.79 -2.35
CA VAL A 15 -4.08 -4.55 -1.18
C VAL A 15 -4.19 -6.03 -1.56
N TYR A 16 -3.60 -6.90 -0.74
CA TYR A 16 -3.67 -8.35 -0.91
C TYR A 16 -4.31 -8.99 0.32
N ARG A 17 -5.39 -9.75 0.13
CA ARG A 17 -6.04 -10.50 1.20
C ARG A 17 -5.58 -11.95 1.14
N PHE A 18 -4.91 -12.41 2.19
CA PHE A 18 -4.48 -13.80 2.32
C PHE A 18 -5.69 -14.73 2.58
N PRO A 19 -5.56 -16.04 2.35
CA PRO A 19 -6.62 -17.02 2.64
C PRO A 19 -7.08 -17.02 4.11
N ASP A 20 -6.20 -16.65 5.04
CA ASP A 20 -6.50 -16.54 6.48
C ASP A 20 -7.15 -15.20 6.87
N GLY A 21 -7.46 -14.34 5.89
CA GLY A 21 -8.08 -13.03 6.10
C GLY A 21 -7.11 -11.90 6.41
N LYS A 22 -5.80 -12.17 6.61
CA LYS A 22 -4.80 -11.12 6.83
C LYS A 22 -4.68 -10.20 5.61
N ILE A 23 -4.36 -8.93 5.88
CA ILE A 23 -4.18 -7.90 4.87
C ILE A 23 -2.69 -7.61 4.69
N GLY A 24 -2.20 -7.82 3.47
CA GLY A 24 -0.88 -7.44 3.02
C GLY A 24 -0.91 -6.40 1.90
N LEU A 25 0.27 -6.11 1.39
CA LEU A 25 0.51 -5.16 0.30
C LEU A 25 1.43 -5.76 -0.74
N ILE A 26 0.96 -5.89 -1.99
CA ILE A 26 1.83 -6.11 -3.14
C ILE A 26 2.40 -4.76 -3.55
N HIS A 27 3.71 -4.61 -3.56
CA HIS A 27 4.35 -3.35 -3.98
C HIS A 27 5.71 -3.58 -4.63
N ALA A 28 6.13 -2.60 -5.45
CA ALA A 28 7.51 -2.49 -5.88
C ALA A 28 8.36 -2.14 -4.64
N SER A 29 9.26 -3.03 -4.25
CA SER A 29 10.15 -2.79 -3.12
C SER A 29 11.39 -2.02 -3.57
N PRO A 30 11.95 -1.13 -2.74
CA PRO A 30 13.29 -0.59 -2.94
C PRO A 30 14.39 -1.67 -3.05
N ALA A 31 14.10 -2.91 -2.61
CA ALA A 31 14.96 -4.08 -2.83
C ALA A 31 15.05 -4.54 -4.30
N GLY A 32 14.41 -3.84 -5.24
CA GLY A 32 14.52 -4.10 -6.69
C GLY A 32 13.59 -5.18 -7.23
N GLN A 33 12.62 -5.65 -6.43
CA GLN A 33 11.67 -6.68 -6.82
C GLN A 33 10.27 -6.43 -6.27
N VAL A 34 9.25 -6.93 -6.98
CA VAL A 34 7.88 -6.94 -6.48
C VAL A 34 7.80 -7.88 -5.28
N THR A 35 7.29 -7.37 -4.16
CA THR A 35 7.24 -8.09 -2.89
C THR A 35 5.84 -7.99 -2.30
N ILE A 36 5.47 -9.00 -1.50
CA ILE A 36 4.27 -8.96 -0.66
C ILE A 36 4.70 -8.69 0.78
N ALA A 37 4.39 -7.50 1.28
CA ALA A 37 4.42 -7.23 2.71
C ALA A 37 3.24 -7.98 3.35
N LYS A 38 3.53 -8.96 4.21
CA LYS A 38 2.51 -9.89 4.74
C LYS A 38 1.50 -9.26 5.69
N ASP A 39 1.83 -8.09 6.22
CA ASP A 39 1.04 -7.36 7.20
C ASP A 39 1.15 -5.86 6.87
N LEU A 40 0.04 -5.29 6.41
CA LEU A 40 -0.05 -3.90 5.95
C LEU A 40 0.17 -2.91 7.10
N GLU A 41 -0.41 -3.17 8.28
CA GLU A 41 -0.26 -2.29 9.44
C GLU A 41 1.19 -2.27 9.92
N LYS A 42 1.79 -3.46 10.09
CA LYS A 42 3.19 -3.60 10.49
C LYS A 42 4.16 -3.01 9.45
N TYR A 43 3.78 -3.05 8.17
CA TYR A 43 4.57 -2.42 7.12
C TYR A 43 4.53 -0.89 7.22
N ILE A 44 3.34 -0.28 7.27
CA ILE A 44 3.19 1.18 7.29
C ILE A 44 3.79 1.79 8.56
N THR A 45 3.62 1.15 9.71
CA THR A 45 4.17 1.64 11.00
C THR A 45 5.70 1.68 11.03
N LYS A 46 6.39 0.97 10.12
CA LYS A 46 7.84 1.03 9.96
C LYS A 46 8.31 2.13 9.00
N VAL A 47 7.40 2.78 8.29
CA VAL A 47 7.71 3.89 7.39
C VAL A 47 7.58 5.20 8.17
N ASP A 48 8.71 5.74 8.63
CA ASP A 48 8.78 6.92 9.52
C ASP A 48 7.89 8.10 9.09
N LYS A 49 7.86 8.39 7.78
CA LYS A 49 7.10 9.51 7.23
C LYS A 49 5.66 9.19 6.84
N ALA A 50 5.19 7.95 7.05
CA ALA A 50 3.82 7.58 6.73
C ALA A 50 2.88 7.96 7.89
N ILE A 51 1.78 8.65 7.56
CA ILE A 51 0.74 9.05 8.54
C ILE A 51 -0.61 8.36 8.28
N GLY A 52 -0.69 7.47 7.28
CA GLY A 52 -1.90 6.74 6.95
C GLY A 52 -1.95 6.32 5.48
N ILE A 53 -3.12 5.83 5.05
CA ILE A 53 -3.37 5.37 3.68
C ILE A 53 -4.66 5.96 3.12
N PHE A 54 -4.68 6.18 1.81
CA PHE A 54 -5.93 6.31 1.05
C PHE A 54 -6.21 4.98 0.37
N VAL A 55 -7.48 4.60 0.28
CA VAL A 55 -7.90 3.38 -0.39
C VAL A 55 -8.74 3.75 -1.60
N VAL A 56 -8.34 3.24 -2.76
CA VAL A 56 -9.08 3.40 -4.01
C VAL A 56 -9.47 2.03 -4.55
N ARG A 57 -10.59 1.98 -5.25
CA ARG A 57 -11.04 0.77 -5.96
C ARG A 57 -11.25 1.14 -7.43
N PRO A 58 -10.64 0.40 -8.37
CA PRO A 58 -10.91 0.63 -9.78
C PRO A 58 -12.40 0.39 -10.06
N LEU A 59 -12.99 1.28 -10.85
CA LEU A 59 -14.28 1.01 -11.49
C LEU A 59 -14.04 0.00 -12.60
N ASP A 60 -14.98 -0.94 -12.79
CA ASP A 60 -14.88 -1.90 -13.88
C ASP A 60 -14.95 -1.15 -15.22
N PRO A 61 -13.87 -1.13 -16.02
CA PRO A 61 -13.85 -0.36 -17.26
C PRO A 61 -14.78 -0.91 -18.32
N ARG A 62 -15.35 -2.11 -18.13
CA ARG A 62 -16.32 -2.76 -19.03
C ARG A 62 -17.76 -2.27 -18.80
N ASN A 63 -18.05 -1.70 -17.63
CA ASN A 63 -19.39 -1.26 -17.24
C ASN A 63 -19.59 0.25 -17.51
N ARG A 64 -19.17 0.73 -18.69
CA ARG A 64 -19.35 2.14 -19.10
C ARG A 64 -20.77 2.41 -19.57
#